data_AF-A0A077PLL4-F1
#
_entry.id   AF-A0A077PLL4-F1
#
_cell.length_a   1.000
_cell.length_b   1.000
_cell.length_c   1.000
_cell.angle_alpha   90.00
_cell.angle_beta   90.00
_cell.angle_gamma   90.00
#
_symmetry.space_group_name_H-M   'P 1'
#
loop_
_entity.id
_entity.type
_entity.pdbx_description
1 polymer ?
#
loop_
_entity_poly.entity_id
_entity_poly.type
_entity_poly.pdbx_seq_one_letter_code
_entity_poly.pdbx_strand_id
1 'polypeptide(L)'
;MTTPSSDSQKKNWYAHWIKVGLGAVERLLEKNNSGNYCVGDQVTLADCFLIPQWANALRMECELSHYPRCQKVYQHCSALPEFIVAAPENQPGFIAP
;
A
#
# COMPACT_ATOMS: atom_id res chain seq x y z
N MET A 1 2.20 21.63 -9.76
CA MET A 1 2.55 21.19 -8.40
C MET A 1 4.06 21.33 -8.23
N THR A 2 4.50 22.06 -7.21
CA THR A 2 5.92 22.27 -6.89
C THR A 2 6.44 21.15 -6.01
N THR A 3 7.55 20.53 -6.41
CA THR A 3 8.23 19.48 -5.64
C THR A 3 8.71 20.04 -4.29
N PRO A 4 8.47 19.36 -3.15
CA PRO A 4 8.90 19.84 -1.85
C PRO A 4 10.44 19.85 -1.70
N SER A 5 10.99 20.97 -1.20
CA SER A 5 12.44 21.24 -1.15
C SER A 5 13.10 20.96 0.21
N SER A 6 12.33 20.76 1.29
CA SER A 6 12.83 20.36 2.62
C SER A 6 12.25 19.02 3.07
N ASP A 7 12.93 18.32 3.98
CA ASP A 7 12.51 16.99 4.43
C ASP A 7 11.17 16.98 5.19
N SER A 8 10.88 18.05 5.94
CA SER A 8 9.56 18.23 6.57
C SER A 8 8.44 18.42 5.54
N GLN A 9 8.70 19.20 4.47
CA GLN A 9 7.74 19.36 3.38
C GLN A 9 7.53 18.06 2.59
N LYS A 10 8.59 17.26 2.38
CA LYS A 10 8.48 15.93 1.76
C LYS A 10 7.61 15.00 2.61
N LYS A 11 7.83 14.95 3.94
CA LYS A 11 7.01 14.14 4.86
C LYS A 11 5.55 14.55 4.83
N ASN A 12 5.24 15.85 4.92
CA ASN A 12 3.87 16.36 4.88
C ASN A 12 3.19 16.10 3.54
N TRP A 13 3.94 16.24 2.44
CA TRP A 13 3.46 15.91 1.09
C TRP A 13 3.11 14.42 0.98
N TYR A 14 4.01 13.53 1.41
CA TYR A 14 3.75 12.09 1.42
C TYR A 14 2.55 11.73 2.28
N ALA A 15 2.48 12.23 3.51
CA ALA A 15 1.36 11.97 4.42
C ALA A 15 0.02 12.43 3.82
N HIS A 16 0.00 13.59 3.14
CA HIS A 16 -1.20 14.06 2.44
C HIS A 16 -1.63 13.09 1.34
N TRP A 17 -0.72 12.66 0.47
CA TRP A 17 -1.06 11.78 -0.65
C TRP A 17 -1.43 10.37 -0.22
N ILE A 18 -0.76 9.83 0.80
CA ILE A 18 -1.17 8.56 1.44
C ILE A 18 -2.60 8.70 1.98
N LYS A 19 -2.89 9.80 2.68
CA LYS A 19 -4.22 10.02 3.23
C LYS A 19 -5.32 10.08 2.16
N VAL A 20 -5.05 10.77 1.06
CA VAL A 20 -5.98 10.89 -0.07
C VAL A 20 -6.17 9.54 -0.77
N GLY A 21 -5.07 8.87 -1.12
CA GLY A 21 -5.07 7.62 -1.88
C GLY A 21 -5.63 6.45 -1.08
N LEU A 22 -4.99 6.10 0.05
CA LEU A 22 -5.45 4.98 0.89
C LEU A 22 -6.83 5.24 1.49
N GLY A 23 -7.15 6.49 1.82
CA GLY A 23 -8.50 6.83 2.26
C GLY A 23 -9.57 6.56 1.20
N ALA A 24 -9.26 6.77 -0.09
CA ALA A 24 -10.18 6.42 -1.17
C ALA A 24 -10.33 4.91 -1.35
N VAL A 25 -9.22 4.16 -1.30
CA VAL A 25 -9.24 2.70 -1.41
C VAL A 25 -10.00 2.08 -0.24
N GLU A 26 -9.74 2.51 1.00
CA GLU A 26 -10.44 2.01 2.20
C GLU A 26 -11.97 2.13 2.07
N ARG A 27 -12.46 3.28 1.59
CA ARG A 27 -13.90 3.48 1.33
C ARG A 27 -14.44 2.57 0.23
N LEU A 28 -13.65 2.30 -0.82
CA LEU A 28 -14.06 1.38 -1.88
C LEU A 28 -14.10 -0.07 -1.38
N LEU A 29 -13.13 -0.47 -0.57
CA LEU A 29 -13.10 -1.79 0.08
C LEU A 29 -14.30 -1.98 1.02
N GLU A 30 -14.63 -0.94 1.79
CA GLU A 30 -15.81 -0.93 2.65
C GLU A 30 -17.10 -1.05 1.84
N LYS A 31 -17.29 -0.21 0.82
CA LYS A 31 -18.49 -0.18 -0.01
C LYS A 31 -18.75 -1.51 -0.71
N ASN A 32 -17.70 -2.19 -1.16
CA ASN A 32 -17.81 -3.48 -1.86
C ASN A 32 -17.74 -4.69 -0.92
N ASN A 33 -17.71 -4.46 0.40
CA ASN A 33 -17.54 -5.49 1.42
C ASN A 33 -16.39 -6.47 1.11
N SER A 34 -15.21 -5.91 0.82
CA SER A 34 -14.03 -6.69 0.44
C SER A 34 -13.66 -7.71 1.51
N GLY A 35 -13.25 -8.90 1.05
CA GLY A 35 -12.80 -10.00 1.90
C GLY A 35 -11.32 -9.91 2.22
N ASN A 36 -10.58 -10.92 1.76
CA ASN A 36 -9.13 -11.03 1.90
C ASN A 36 -8.36 -10.41 0.71
N TYR A 37 -9.08 -10.07 -0.36
CA TYR A 37 -8.58 -9.41 -1.56
C TYR A 37 -9.37 -8.11 -1.78
N CYS A 38 -8.86 -7.21 -2.63
CA CYS A 38 -9.53 -5.96 -2.96
C CYS A 38 -10.90 -6.19 -3.60
N VAL A 39 -11.02 -7.22 -4.45
CA VAL A 39 -12.24 -7.53 -5.20
C VAL A 39 -12.45 -9.05 -5.20
N GLY A 40 -13.63 -9.50 -4.76
CA GLY A 40 -13.99 -10.91 -4.76
C GLY A 40 -13.12 -11.76 -3.82
N ASP A 41 -12.74 -12.94 -4.29
CA ASP A 41 -12.12 -14.03 -3.53
C ASP A 41 -10.78 -14.52 -4.12
N GLN A 42 -10.21 -13.77 -5.07
CA GLN A 42 -8.92 -14.06 -5.70
C GLN A 42 -8.11 -12.79 -5.93
N VAL A 43 -6.80 -12.95 -6.17
CA VAL A 43 -5.91 -11.84 -6.53
C VAL A 43 -6.39 -11.17 -7.82
N THR A 44 -6.49 -9.85 -7.79
CA THR A 44 -6.84 -9.02 -8.94
C THR A 44 -5.80 -7.93 -9.18
N LEU A 45 -5.97 -7.20 -10.27
CA LEU A 45 -5.13 -6.04 -10.56
C LEU A 45 -5.15 -5.01 -9.42
N ALA A 46 -6.27 -4.87 -8.70
CA ALA A 46 -6.36 -3.93 -7.58
C ALA A 46 -5.36 -4.27 -6.45
N ASP A 47 -5.17 -5.56 -6.16
CA ASP A 47 -4.18 -6.03 -5.18
C ASP A 47 -2.76 -5.73 -5.65
N CYS A 48 -2.45 -5.93 -6.93
CA CYS A 48 -1.16 -5.59 -7.51
C CYS A 48 -0.78 -4.10 -7.36
N PHE A 49 -1.75 -3.20 -7.21
CA PHE A 49 -1.51 -1.78 -6.92
C PHE A 49 -1.53 -1.46 -5.42
N LEU A 50 -2.42 -2.08 -4.64
CA LEU A 50 -2.53 -1.82 -3.21
C LEU A 50 -1.29 -2.29 -2.44
N ILE A 51 -0.79 -3.50 -2.72
CA ILE A 51 0.28 -4.11 -1.93
C ILE A 51 1.59 -3.31 -2.00
N PRO A 52 2.10 -2.89 -3.18
CA PRO A 52 3.29 -2.04 -3.25
C PRO A 52 3.05 -0.65 -2.65
N GLN A 53 1.85 -0.09 -2.79
CA GLN A 53 1.51 1.21 -2.21
C GLN A 53 1.53 1.17 -0.67
N TRP A 54 1.03 0.10 -0.07
CA TRP A 54 1.06 -0.12 1.38
C TRP A 54 2.50 -0.33 1.88
N ALA A 55 3.28 -1.20 1.22
CA ALA A 55 4.68 -1.44 1.56
C ALA A 55 5.52 -0.14 1.50
N ASN A 56 5.28 0.71 0.50
CA ASN A 56 5.91 2.02 0.41
C ASN A 56 5.52 2.95 1.56
N ALA A 57 4.26 2.93 1.99
CA ALA A 57 3.81 3.74 3.11
C ALA A 57 4.44 3.29 4.44
N LEU A 58 4.60 1.97 4.64
CA LEU A 58 5.36 1.42 5.79
C LEU A 58 6.82 1.89 5.78
N ARG A 59 7.50 1.79 4.63
CA ARG A 59 8.90 2.24 4.48
C ARG A 59 9.09 3.73 4.74
N MET A 60 8.06 4.54 4.47
CA MET A 60 8.06 5.98 4.73
C MET A 60 7.54 6.34 6.13
N GLU A 61 7.35 5.35 7.01
CA GLU A 61 6.86 5.53 8.39
C GLU A 61 5.54 6.30 8.46
N CYS A 62 4.65 6.08 7.50
CA CYS A 62 3.34 6.74 7.49
C CYS A 62 2.41 6.16 8.55
N GLU A 63 1.53 7.01 9.08
CA GLU A 63 0.41 6.57 9.94
C GLU A 63 -0.61 5.82 9.05
N LEU A 64 -0.97 4.60 9.44
CA LEU A 64 -1.82 3.70 8.64
C LEU A 64 -2.98 3.06 9.43
N SER A 65 -3.13 3.35 10.73
CA SER A 65 -4.16 2.73 11.57
C SER A 65 -5.58 3.10 11.12
N HIS A 66 -5.72 4.16 10.32
CA HIS A 66 -6.98 4.58 9.73
C HIS A 66 -7.49 3.71 8.57
N TYR A 67 -6.72 2.70 8.12
CA TYR A 67 -7.05 1.88 6.93
C TYR A 67 -7.10 0.37 7.22
N PRO A 68 -7.96 -0.10 8.14
CA PRO A 68 -7.97 -1.49 8.59
C PRO A 68 -8.29 -2.52 7.49
N ARG A 69 -9.12 -2.18 6.49
CA ARG A 69 -9.42 -3.10 5.38
C ARG A 69 -8.23 -3.22 4.44
N CYS A 70 -7.59 -2.09 4.11
CA CYS A 70 -6.34 -2.11 3.35
C CYS A 70 -5.27 -2.94 4.07
N GLN A 71 -5.14 -2.77 5.39
CA GLN A 71 -4.21 -3.55 6.22
C GLN A 71 -4.51 -5.05 6.14
N LYS A 72 -5.79 -5.44 6.25
CA LYS A 72 -6.20 -6.85 6.16
C LYS A 72 -5.85 -7.46 4.81
N VAL A 73 -6.16 -6.77 3.71
CA VAL A 73 -5.79 -7.23 2.36
C VAL A 73 -4.28 -7.34 2.23
N TYR A 74 -3.54 -6.35 2.74
CA TYR A 74 -2.08 -6.37 2.74
C TYR A 74 -1.50 -7.58 3.45
N GLN A 75 -1.96 -7.85 4.67
CA GLN A 75 -1.49 -8.98 5.47
C GLN A 75 -1.77 -10.32 4.79
N HIS A 76 -2.96 -10.47 4.20
CA HIS A 76 -3.33 -11.70 3.49
C HIS A 76 -2.49 -11.89 2.23
N CYS A 77 -2.45 -10.90 1.33
CA CYS A 77 -1.76 -11.03 0.04
C CYS A 77 -0.24 -11.15 0.20
N SER A 78 0.36 -10.42 1.15
CA SER A 78 1.82 -10.47 1.37
C SER A 78 2.31 -11.82 1.91
N ALA A 79 1.40 -12.68 2.41
CA ALA A 79 1.73 -14.04 2.83
C ALA A 79 1.68 -15.05 1.67
N LEU A 80 1.20 -14.66 0.49
CA LEU A 80 1.10 -15.54 -0.67
C LEU A 80 2.46 -15.69 -1.36
N PRO A 81 2.81 -16.89 -1.87
CA PRO A 81 4.09 -17.13 -2.54
C PRO A 81 4.38 -16.16 -3.69
N GLU A 82 3.37 -15.79 -4.46
CA GLU A 82 3.49 -14.91 -5.63
C GLU A 82 3.93 -13.50 -5.22
N PHE A 83 3.39 -12.97 -4.12
CA PHE A 83 3.76 -11.66 -3.60
C PHE A 83 5.12 -11.67 -2.91
N ILE A 84 5.48 -12.75 -2.22
CA ILE A 84 6.82 -12.94 -1.65
C ILE A 84 7.85 -12.92 -2.78
N VAL A 85 7.65 -13.73 -3.82
CA VAL A 85 8.56 -13.78 -4.98
C VAL A 85 8.65 -12.43 -5.69
N ALA A 86 7.55 -11.66 -5.74
CA ALA A 86 7.52 -10.34 -6.36
C ALA A 86 8.06 -9.19 -5.48
N ALA A 87 8.34 -9.45 -4.20
CA ALA A 87 8.81 -8.41 -3.28
C ALA A 87 10.17 -7.84 -3.74
N PRO A 88 10.42 -6.52 -3.56
CA PRO A 88 11.65 -5.88 -4.02
C PRO A 88 12.93 -6.58 -3.55
N GLU A 89 12.97 -7.02 -2.30
CA GLU A 89 14.10 -7.73 -1.68
C GLU A 89 14.46 -9.06 -2.34
N ASN A 90 13.53 -9.64 -3.11
CA ASN A 90 13.72 -10.90 -3.81
C ASN A 90 14.02 -10.71 -5.31
N GLN A 91 14.14 -9.46 -5.79
CA GLN A 91 14.47 -9.17 -7.19
C GLN A 91 15.97 -9.07 -7.44
N PRO A 92 16.46 -9.54 -8.61
CA PRO A 92 17.83 -9.30 -9.04
C PRO A 92 18.15 -7.80 -9.07
N GLY A 93 19.29 -7.42 -8.49
CA GLY A 93 19.73 -6.03 -8.46
C GLY A 93 19.08 -5.18 -7.37
N PHE A 94 18.34 -5.78 -6.42
CA PHE A 94 17.91 -5.08 -5.22
C PHE A 94 19.13 -4.60 -4.41
N ILE A 95 19.11 -3.31 -4.06
CA ILE A 95 20.09 -2.70 -3.16
C ILE A 95 19.29 -2.19 -1.96
N ALA A 96 19.61 -2.70 -0.77
CA ALA A 96 18.99 -2.25 0.46
C ALA A 96 19.31 -0.75 0.68
N PRO A 97 18.33 0.04 1.17
CA PRO A 97 18.53 1.46 1.48
C PRO A 97 19.55 1.70 2.60
#